data_AF-A0A959V0J1-F1
#
_entry.id   AF-A0A959V0J1-F1
#
_cell.length_a   1.000
_cell.length_b   1.000
_cell.length_c   1.000
_cell.angle_alpha   90.00
_cell.angle_beta   90.00
_cell.angle_gamma   90.00
#
_symmetry.space_group_name_H-M   'P 1'
#
loop_
_entity.id
_entity.type
_entity.pdbx_description
1 polymer ?
#
loop_
_entity_poly.entity_id
_entity_poly.type
_entity_poly.pdbx_seq_one_letter_code
_entity_poly.pdbx_strand_id
1 'polypeptide(L)'
;MMKHTRPFPTAFTVLLLAACGGGDATENKDMDLSEGQRDAVEEAVDCDPLVGEYRDLMAEYVDGLQAMVDAGEVDQDRIESWNDRGNELRDKIEERGERSLGMKCWQEFHTIGSAYAPRIAELGMQVAMQQMKQQGMDPEAMEQLQKAAEAARQ
;
A
#
# COMPACT_ATOMS: atom_id res chain seq x y z
N MET A 1 4.31 43.24 -31.73
CA MET A 1 3.48 43.40 -30.53
C MET A 1 2.08 42.92 -30.85
N MET A 2 1.73 41.68 -30.47
CA MET A 2 0.37 41.14 -30.53
C MET A 2 0.13 40.45 -29.19
N LYS A 3 -0.74 41.03 -28.36
CA LYS A 3 -1.21 40.43 -27.10
C LYS A 3 -2.53 39.72 -27.43
N HIS A 4 -2.50 38.39 -27.48
CA HIS A 4 -3.73 37.59 -27.47
C HIS A 4 -4.08 37.25 -26.03
N THR A 5 -5.12 37.91 -25.54
CA THR A 5 -5.84 37.61 -24.30
C THR A 5 -6.74 36.38 -24.52
N ARG A 6 -6.58 35.37 -23.66
CA ARG A 6 -7.47 34.20 -23.55
C ARG A 6 -8.79 34.60 -22.87
N PRO A 7 -9.92 33.95 -23.21
CA PRO A 7 -11.02 33.78 -22.28
C PRO A 7 -11.11 32.31 -21.79
N PHE A 8 -11.14 32.16 -20.47
CA PHE A 8 -11.71 31.01 -19.75
C PHE A 8 -13.24 31.00 -19.91
N PRO A 9 -13.88 29.83 -19.95
CA PRO A 9 -14.83 29.49 -18.89
C PRO A 9 -14.73 28.00 -18.49
N THR A 10 -14.46 27.68 -17.23
CA THR A 10 -15.46 27.24 -16.24
C THR A 10 -16.65 26.47 -16.83
N ALA A 11 -16.59 25.14 -16.73
CA ALA A 11 -17.77 24.29 -16.67
C ALA A 11 -17.45 23.10 -15.75
N PHE A 12 -17.58 23.35 -14.45
CA PHE A 12 -17.72 22.31 -13.42
C PHE A 12 -19.01 21.55 -13.75
N THR A 13 -18.89 20.33 -14.27
CA THR A 13 -20.03 19.41 -14.37
C THR A 13 -19.77 18.29 -13.38
N VAL A 14 -20.33 18.44 -12.18
CA VAL A 14 -20.46 17.35 -11.21
C VAL A 14 -21.57 16.45 -11.72
N LEU A 15 -21.21 15.29 -12.25
CA LEU A 15 -22.17 14.25 -12.59
C LEU A 15 -22.32 13.34 -11.37
N LEU A 16 -23.35 13.61 -10.56
CA LEU A 16 -23.85 12.69 -9.55
C LEU A 16 -24.64 11.57 -10.25
N LEU A 17 -24.11 10.36 -10.23
CA LEU A 17 -24.87 9.13 -10.50
C LEU A 17 -24.78 8.24 -9.26
N ALA A 18 -25.86 8.24 -8.50
CA ALA A 18 -26.16 7.20 -7.53
C ALA A 18 -26.86 6.03 -8.24
N ALA A 19 -26.44 4.80 -7.94
CA ALA A 19 -27.26 3.82 -7.22
C ALA A 19 -26.98 2.35 -7.60
N CYS A 20 -26.66 1.58 -6.56
CA CYS A 20 -27.11 0.22 -6.22
C CYS A 20 -26.61 -0.99 -7.03
N GLY A 21 -25.88 -1.85 -6.31
CA GLY A 21 -25.76 -3.28 -6.59
C GLY A 21 -24.94 -3.96 -5.51
N GLY A 22 -25.61 -4.45 -4.45
CA GLY A 22 -24.97 -5.05 -3.29
C GLY A 22 -24.29 -6.40 -3.57
N GLY A 23 -23.29 -6.69 -2.75
CA GLY A 23 -22.69 -7.98 -2.54
C GLY A 23 -21.68 -7.83 -1.42
N ASP A 24 -21.88 -8.54 -0.32
CA ASP A 24 -21.03 -8.56 0.89
C ASP A 24 -19.53 -8.49 0.55
N ALA A 25 -18.94 -7.32 0.73
CA ALA A 25 -17.51 -7.19 0.91
C ALA A 25 -17.27 -7.32 2.42
N THR A 26 -16.63 -8.43 2.78
CA THR A 26 -16.00 -8.68 4.07
C THR A 26 -15.53 -7.40 4.73
N GLU A 27 -16.13 -7.12 5.89
CA GLU A 27 -15.84 -6.00 6.78
C GLU A 27 -14.39 -6.08 7.29
N ASN A 28 -13.43 -5.60 6.51
CA ASN A 28 -12.06 -5.33 6.98
C ASN A 28 -12.06 -3.96 7.66
N LYS A 29 -12.42 -4.00 8.95
CA LYS A 29 -12.36 -2.84 9.85
C LYS A 29 -10.92 -2.36 10.03
N ASP A 30 -10.75 -1.07 9.76
CA ASP A 30 -9.80 -0.15 10.38
C ASP A 30 -8.32 -0.30 10.01
N MET A 31 -8.02 -0.12 8.74
CA MET A 31 -6.66 -0.17 8.20
C MET A 31 -5.91 1.19 8.10
N ASP A 32 -6.17 2.28 8.84
CA ASP A 32 -5.62 3.68 8.67
C ASP A 32 -4.89 4.07 7.35
N LEU A 33 -5.37 3.57 6.21
CA LEU A 33 -5.06 4.07 4.88
C LEU A 33 -5.84 5.38 4.79
N SER A 34 -5.22 6.44 4.28
CA SER A 34 -5.94 7.69 4.05
C SER A 34 -7.19 7.41 3.19
N GLU A 35 -8.25 8.20 3.37
CA GLU A 35 -9.53 8.02 2.67
C GLU A 35 -9.33 7.84 1.16
N GLY A 36 -8.41 8.61 0.55
CA GLY A 36 -8.04 8.48 -0.86
C GLY A 36 -7.22 7.23 -1.24
N GLN A 37 -6.54 6.57 -0.31
CA GLN A 37 -5.86 5.28 -0.53
C GLN A 37 -6.83 4.09 -0.43
N ARG A 38 -7.84 4.19 0.45
CA ARG A 38 -8.90 3.18 0.55
C ARG A 38 -9.77 3.18 -0.70
N ASP A 39 -10.27 4.36 -1.09
CA ASP A 39 -11.10 4.51 -2.28
C ASP A 39 -10.37 4.02 -3.55
N ALA A 40 -9.06 4.27 -3.66
CA ALA A 40 -8.25 3.84 -4.79
C ALA A 40 -7.99 2.32 -4.85
N VAL A 41 -8.06 1.62 -3.71
CA VAL A 41 -7.94 0.15 -3.64
C VAL A 41 -9.31 -0.53 -3.75
N GLU A 42 -10.37 0.11 -3.24
CA GLU A 42 -11.75 -0.39 -3.31
C GLU A 42 -12.37 -0.22 -4.71
N GLU A 43 -11.92 0.78 -5.49
CA GLU A 43 -12.27 0.96 -6.91
C GLU A 43 -11.43 0.07 -7.85
N ALA A 44 -10.37 -0.58 -7.37
CA ALA A 44 -9.60 -1.52 -8.18
C ALA A 44 -10.48 -2.74 -8.51
N VAL A 45 -10.94 -2.80 -9.76
CA VAL A 45 -11.78 -3.88 -10.27
C VAL A 45 -10.90 -5.13 -10.44
N ASP A 46 -11.41 -6.34 -10.23
CA ASP A 46 -10.69 -7.58 -10.59
C ASP A 46 -10.44 -7.60 -12.11
N CYS A 47 -9.36 -6.96 -12.52
CA CYS A 47 -9.04 -6.68 -13.90
C CYS A 47 -8.12 -7.78 -14.45
N ASP A 48 -7.26 -8.34 -13.59
CA ASP A 48 -6.37 -9.44 -13.86
C ASP A 48 -6.11 -10.26 -12.57
N PRO A 49 -6.14 -11.60 -12.62
CA PRO A 49 -5.93 -12.43 -11.44
C PRO A 49 -4.60 -12.20 -10.72
N LEU A 50 -3.51 -11.88 -11.43
CA LEU A 50 -2.21 -11.62 -10.79
C LEU A 50 -2.22 -10.29 -10.02
N VAL A 51 -2.87 -9.27 -10.57
CA VAL A 51 -3.01 -7.96 -9.90
C VAL A 51 -3.90 -8.10 -8.66
N GLY A 52 -4.96 -8.90 -8.75
CA GLY A 52 -5.81 -9.26 -7.60
C GLY A 52 -5.04 -10.01 -6.51
N GLU A 53 -4.25 -11.02 -6.89
CA GLU A 53 -3.41 -11.75 -5.93
C GLU A 53 -2.38 -10.84 -5.24
N TYR A 54 -1.79 -9.90 -5.99
CA TYR A 54 -0.87 -8.91 -5.44
C TYR A 54 -1.57 -7.97 -4.44
N ARG A 55 -2.77 -7.47 -4.77
CA ARG A 55 -3.60 -6.65 -3.86
C ARG A 55 -3.85 -7.39 -2.54
N ASP A 56 -4.33 -8.62 -2.63
CA ASP A 56 -4.73 -9.41 -1.47
C ASP A 56 -3.53 -9.73 -0.58
N LEU A 57 -2.36 -10.02 -1.19
CA LEU A 57 -1.11 -10.20 -0.46
C LEU A 57 -0.67 -8.93 0.27
N MET A 58 -0.76 -7.75 -0.36
CA MET A 58 -0.37 -6.50 0.29
C MET A 58 -1.26 -6.19 1.52
N ALA A 59 -2.57 -6.49 1.42
CA ALA A 59 -3.49 -6.37 2.53
C ALA A 59 -3.13 -7.36 3.66
N GLU A 60 -2.92 -8.64 3.34
CA GLU A 60 -2.51 -9.64 4.32
C GLU A 60 -1.19 -9.27 5.00
N TYR A 61 -0.25 -8.71 4.24
CA TYR A 61 1.05 -8.29 4.76
C TYR A 61 0.88 -7.16 5.80
N VAL A 62 0.07 -6.14 5.51
CA VAL A 62 -0.22 -5.08 6.48
C VAL A 62 -0.89 -5.63 7.74
N ASP A 63 -1.94 -6.42 7.60
CA ASP A 63 -2.68 -6.99 8.73
C ASP A 63 -1.76 -7.87 9.59
N GLY A 64 -0.92 -8.67 8.93
CA GLY A 64 0.05 -9.54 9.56
C GLY A 64 1.14 -8.78 10.33
N LEU A 65 1.70 -7.72 9.75
CA LEU A 65 2.65 -6.87 10.45
C LEU A 65 1.99 -6.13 11.63
N GLN A 66 0.77 -5.65 11.47
CA GLN A 66 0.03 -5.01 12.56
C GLN A 66 -0.20 -5.98 13.72
N ALA A 67 -0.58 -7.23 13.43
CA ALA A 67 -0.76 -8.26 14.45
C ALA A 67 0.54 -8.56 15.21
N MET A 68 1.69 -8.58 14.51
CA MET A 68 3.00 -8.73 15.17
C MET A 68 3.31 -7.54 16.07
N VAL A 69 3.05 -6.31 15.60
CA VAL A 69 3.22 -5.09 16.39
C VAL A 69 2.38 -5.16 17.67
N ASP A 70 1.09 -5.52 17.54
CA ASP A 70 0.14 -5.58 18.67
C ASP A 70 0.48 -6.69 19.66
N ALA A 71 0.93 -7.85 19.17
CA ALA A 71 1.36 -8.97 20.00
C ALA A 71 2.73 -8.74 20.65
N GLY A 72 3.58 -7.90 20.05
CA GLY A 72 4.98 -7.75 20.44
C GLY A 72 5.82 -9.00 20.15
N GLU A 73 5.35 -9.86 19.25
CA GLU A 73 5.98 -11.12 18.84
C GLU A 73 6.30 -11.07 17.34
N VAL A 74 7.52 -11.47 16.98
CA VAL A 74 8.03 -11.36 15.61
C VAL A 74 8.12 -12.75 14.99
N ASP A 75 7.42 -12.94 13.87
CA ASP A 75 7.54 -14.14 13.02
C ASP A 75 8.33 -13.78 11.75
N GLN A 76 9.64 -14.02 11.80
CA GLN A 76 10.53 -13.70 10.69
C GLN A 76 10.26 -14.52 9.44
N ASP A 77 9.96 -15.82 9.60
CA ASP A 77 9.73 -16.73 8.48
C ASP A 77 8.51 -16.27 7.67
N ARG A 78 7.47 -15.78 8.36
CA ARG A 78 6.28 -15.24 7.70
C ARG A 78 6.55 -13.92 6.97
N ILE A 79 7.36 -13.03 7.54
CA ILE A 79 7.77 -11.79 6.87
C ILE A 79 8.58 -12.08 5.61
N GLU A 80 9.53 -13.01 5.69
CA GLU A 80 10.32 -13.44 4.53
C GLU A 80 9.43 -14.05 3.44
N SER A 81 8.47 -14.90 3.84
CA SER A 81 7.51 -15.49 2.91
C SER A 81 6.66 -14.46 2.16
N TRP A 82 6.15 -13.42 2.85
CA TRP A 82 5.40 -12.35 2.18
C TRP A 82 6.29 -11.52 1.25
N ASN A 83 7.55 -11.24 1.64
CA ASN A 83 8.50 -10.52 0.78
C ASN A 83 8.80 -11.29 -0.51
N ASP A 84 9.10 -12.58 -0.39
CA ASP A 84 9.41 -13.42 -1.54
C ASP A 84 8.22 -13.52 -2.50
N ARG A 85 7.03 -13.80 -1.96
CA ARG A 85 5.80 -13.88 -2.77
C ARG A 85 5.45 -12.53 -3.40
N GLY A 86 5.65 -11.43 -2.68
CA GLY A 86 5.40 -10.08 -3.17
C GLY A 86 6.32 -9.72 -4.33
N ASN A 87 7.61 -10.06 -4.23
CA ASN A 87 8.57 -9.89 -5.32
C ASN A 87 8.22 -10.78 -6.52
N GLU A 88 7.88 -12.04 -6.30
CA GLU A 88 7.49 -12.95 -7.37
C GLU A 88 6.27 -12.43 -8.15
N LEU A 89 5.22 -11.98 -7.45
CA LEU A 89 4.03 -11.42 -8.09
C LEU A 89 4.34 -10.13 -8.83
N ARG A 90 5.13 -9.23 -8.22
CA ARG A 90 5.57 -7.99 -8.86
C ARG A 90 6.30 -8.28 -10.17
N ASP A 91 7.28 -9.18 -10.13
CA ASP A 91 8.11 -9.51 -11.28
C ASP A 91 7.26 -10.12 -12.42
N LYS A 92 6.29 -10.98 -12.10
CA LYS A 92 5.33 -11.54 -13.08
C LYS A 92 4.41 -10.48 -13.70
N ILE A 93 3.93 -9.53 -12.90
CA ILE A 93 3.08 -8.43 -13.38
C ILE A 93 3.90 -7.50 -14.29
N GLU A 94 5.12 -7.16 -13.88
CA GLU A 94 6.03 -6.32 -14.66
C GLU A 94 6.47 -6.97 -15.97
N GLU A 95 6.73 -8.28 -15.97
CA GLU A 95 7.07 -9.04 -17.18
C GLU A 95 5.93 -8.98 -18.22
N ARG A 96 4.67 -9.04 -17.76
CA ARG A 96 3.51 -8.88 -18.65
C ARG A 96 3.40 -7.44 -19.17
N GLY A 97 3.62 -6.47 -18.29
CA GLY A 97 3.63 -5.05 -18.62
C GLY A 97 2.26 -4.48 -19.04
N GLU A 98 2.22 -3.16 -19.22
CA GLU A 98 1.01 -2.41 -19.57
C GLU A 98 0.31 -2.93 -20.83
N ARG A 99 1.09 -3.32 -21.85
CA ARG A 99 0.53 -3.76 -23.14
C ARG A 99 -0.29 -5.05 -23.01
N SER A 100 0.12 -5.97 -22.13
CA SER A 100 -0.55 -7.26 -21.93
C SER A 100 -1.71 -7.15 -20.95
N LEU A 101 -1.53 -6.37 -19.88
CA LEU A 101 -2.53 -6.18 -18.83
C LEU A 101 -3.61 -5.15 -19.21
N GLY A 102 -3.31 -4.25 -20.13
CA GLY A 102 -4.11 -3.06 -20.41
C GLY A 102 -3.82 -1.94 -19.41
N MET A 103 -4.04 -0.70 -19.86
CA MET A 103 -3.73 0.51 -19.10
C MET A 103 -4.39 0.56 -17.72
N LYS A 104 -5.65 0.09 -17.62
CA LYS A 104 -6.40 0.11 -16.35
C LYS A 104 -5.71 -0.79 -15.30
N CYS A 105 -5.43 -2.04 -15.64
CA CYS A 105 -4.77 -2.98 -14.72
C CYS A 105 -3.37 -2.54 -14.33
N TRP A 106 -2.63 -1.99 -15.28
CA TRP A 106 -1.29 -1.49 -15.03
C TRP A 106 -1.30 -0.32 -14.03
N GLN A 107 -2.27 0.58 -14.16
CA GLN A 107 -2.48 1.66 -13.20
C GLN A 107 -2.87 1.12 -11.83
N GLU A 108 -3.80 0.17 -11.76
CA GLU A 108 -4.21 -0.46 -10.49
C GLU A 108 -3.05 -1.11 -9.76
N PHE A 109 -2.20 -1.89 -10.44
CA PHE A 109 -0.98 -2.47 -9.86
C PHE A 109 -0.08 -1.40 -9.20
N HIS A 110 0.17 -0.29 -9.88
CA HIS A 110 0.98 0.80 -9.32
C HIS A 110 0.27 1.53 -8.18
N THR A 111 -1.04 1.73 -8.29
CA THR A 111 -1.87 2.30 -7.22
C THR A 111 -1.77 1.45 -5.95
N ILE A 112 -1.95 0.13 -6.05
CA ILE A 112 -1.81 -0.81 -4.92
C ILE A 112 -0.43 -0.65 -4.28
N GLY A 113 0.64 -0.72 -5.07
CA GLY A 113 2.00 -0.57 -4.55
C GLY A 113 2.20 0.75 -3.80
N SER A 114 1.73 1.86 -4.37
CA SER A 114 1.83 3.18 -3.73
C SER A 114 0.96 3.34 -2.48
N ALA A 115 -0.18 2.66 -2.41
CA ALA A 115 -1.10 2.73 -1.29
C ALA A 115 -0.55 1.96 -0.07
N TYR A 116 -0.06 0.74 -0.29
CA TYR A 116 0.39 -0.14 0.78
C TYR A 116 1.85 0.06 1.21
N ALA A 117 2.75 0.44 0.29
CA ALA A 117 4.18 0.54 0.59
C ALA A 117 4.53 1.42 1.81
N PRO A 118 3.92 2.62 1.99
CA PRO A 118 4.21 3.44 3.17
C PRO A 118 3.86 2.74 4.48
N ARG A 119 2.71 2.04 4.53
CA ARG A 119 2.22 1.36 5.73
C ARG A 119 3.04 0.11 6.04
N ILE A 120 3.37 -0.69 5.03
CA ILE A 120 4.26 -1.85 5.17
C ILE A 120 5.62 -1.41 5.69
N ALA A 121 6.19 -0.32 5.16
CA ALA A 121 7.46 0.21 5.63
C ALA A 121 7.40 0.72 7.09
N GLU A 122 6.32 1.42 7.45
CA GLU A 122 6.09 1.89 8.81
C GLU A 122 6.03 0.73 9.81
N LEU A 123 5.16 -0.26 9.57
CA LEU A 123 5.00 -1.40 10.45
C LEU A 123 6.24 -2.29 10.48
N GLY A 124 6.89 -2.49 9.32
CA GLY A 124 8.13 -3.26 9.21
C GLY A 124 9.26 -2.71 10.10
N MET A 125 9.39 -1.37 10.20
CA MET A 125 10.33 -0.76 11.14
C MET A 125 9.94 -1.02 12.60
N GLN A 126 8.65 -0.96 12.94
CA GLN A 126 8.19 -1.24 14.31
C GLN A 126 8.51 -2.69 14.72
N VAL A 127 8.22 -3.64 13.83
CA VAL A 127 8.57 -5.05 14.02
C VAL A 127 10.09 -5.24 14.14
N ALA A 128 10.89 -4.58 13.30
CA ALA A 128 12.35 -4.62 13.41
C ALA A 128 12.85 -4.08 14.76
N MET A 129 12.29 -2.98 15.26
CA MET A 129 12.62 -2.45 16.59
C MET A 129 12.24 -3.43 17.71
N GLN A 130 11.08 -4.09 17.62
CA GLN A 130 10.69 -5.13 18.57
C GLN A 130 11.67 -6.30 18.56
N GLN A 131 12.09 -6.75 17.38
CA GLN A 131 13.06 -7.81 17.25
C GLN A 131 14.42 -7.44 17.88
N MET A 132 14.91 -6.23 17.62
CA MET A 132 16.14 -5.73 18.23
C MET A 132 16.05 -5.72 19.76
N LYS A 133 14.90 -5.28 20.30
CA LYS A 133 14.64 -5.33 21.74
C LYS A 133 14.67 -6.76 22.31
N GLN A 134 14.05 -7.72 21.61
CA GLN A 134 14.04 -9.14 22.01
C GLN A 134 15.44 -9.76 21.98
N GLN A 135 16.30 -9.31 21.07
CA GLN A 135 17.71 -9.72 20.99
C GLN A 135 18.60 -9.09 22.07
N GLY A 136 18.02 -8.33 23.01
CA GLY A 136 18.75 -7.72 24.12
C GLY A 136 19.58 -6.50 23.71
N MET A 137 19.23 -5.84 22.61
CA MET A 137 19.88 -4.61 22.18
C MET A 137 19.59 -3.48 23.18
N ASP A 138 20.62 -2.68 23.46
CA ASP A 138 20.55 -1.59 24.43
C ASP A 138 19.50 -0.53 24.05
N PRO A 139 18.56 -0.16 24.94
CA PRO A 139 17.51 0.82 24.65
C PRO A 139 18.03 2.19 24.20
N GLU A 140 19.17 2.67 24.71
CA GLU A 140 19.78 3.94 24.28
C GLU A 140 20.26 3.85 22.83
N ALA A 141 20.83 2.72 22.42
CA ALA A 141 21.23 2.49 21.04
C ALA A 141 20.02 2.47 20.08
N MET A 142 18.89 1.89 20.51
CA MET A 142 17.65 1.92 19.73
C MET A 142 17.08 3.33 19.58
N GLU A 143 17.09 4.14 20.65
CA GLU A 143 16.60 5.53 20.59
C GLU A 143 17.45 6.39 19.63
N GLN A 144 18.77 6.17 19.59
CA GLN A 144 19.65 6.86 18.63
C GLN A 144 19.38 6.42 17.18
N LEU A 145 19.14 5.13 16.94
CA LEU A 145 18.75 4.64 15.62
C LEU A 145 17.43 5.24 15.15
N GLN A 146 16.43 5.34 16.05
CA GLN A 146 15.14 5.94 15.72
C GLN A 146 15.29 7.43 15.36
N LYS A 147 16.03 8.21 16.15
CA LYS A 147 16.32 9.62 15.85
C LYS A 147 17.04 9.81 14.53
N ALA A 148 18.00 8.93 14.21
CA ALA A 148 18.70 8.96 12.93
C ALA A 148 17.77 8.66 11.75
N ALA A 149 16.86 7.68 11.90
CA ALA A 149 15.87 7.34 10.87
C ALA A 149 14.86 8.48 10.63
N GLU A 150 14.42 9.17 11.69
CA GLU A 150 13.55 10.34 11.58
C GLU A 150 14.25 11.54 10.92
N ALA A 151 15.53 11.78 11.25
CA ALA A 151 16.32 12.85 10.66
C ALA A 151 16.59 12.64 9.16
N ALA A 152 16.70 11.38 8.69
CA ALA A 152 16.89 11.05 7.28
C ALA A 152 15.63 11.24 6.41
N ARG A 153 14.47 11.51 7.03
CA ARG A 153 13.19 11.78 6.35
C ARG A 153 12.94 13.27 6.10
N GLN A 154 13.79 14.17 6.62
CA GLN A 154 13.73 15.62 6.42
C GLN A 154 14.68 16.07 5.30
#